data_AF-A0A535TPY6-F1
#
_entry.id   AF-A0A535TPY6-F1
#
_cell.length_a   1.000
_cell.length_b   1.000
_cell.length_c   1.000
_cell.angle_alpha   90.00
_cell.angle_beta   90.00
_cell.angle_gamma   90.00
#
_symmetry.space_group_name_H-M   'P 1'
#
loop_
_entity.id
_entity.type
_entity.pdbx_description
1 polymer ?
#
loop_
_entity_poly.entity_id
_entity_poly.type
_entity_poly.pdbx_seq_one_letter_code
_entity_poly.pdbx_strand_id
1 'polypeptide(L)'
;MGARLWPGARSESDYFLNGTRVRRRDLLHLLSSTGLTLDSYAIIDQRDIESIVVCTPAERRQLLEEAAQVRGVKTRRHEAAQRLGELAQNMLRLEDLRSEIQPRLEVLRAQAATAREAAEASARLEALRGSILWEEWREVRDSHRKAASQAQSLDRRMAEAREAAAVAEREFQSGRAEVQAAQDRRLARQRRLGELRLWLSDAEHKRQLAAARAENDRAIATAVRQEEAANTARETAARSLQRQLVVELEQAKAALEDLPVSPLMPAALDASPLQDARRDADQARRAAAAAASTLAGQRTRREFLEQQLDRVEPLAAALGEISSIETETAEARRALESAQSASTELARLAAELDGLQSLYSDATSGPRLGDVIQPEPGYEKALAAVLGPLADALVALDAKAAIEAAGSSSGQTTVLYPSAAADAAAASLVTRRHP
;
A
#
# COMPACT_ATOMS: atom_id res chain seq x y z
N MET A 1 -17.84 46.19 -88.11
CA MET A 1 -16.44 46.61 -88.38
C MET A 1 -15.68 46.65 -87.07
N GLY A 2 -14.36 46.42 -87.08
CA GLY A 2 -13.51 46.35 -85.89
C GLY A 2 -12.79 45.00 -85.78
N ALA A 3 -11.56 44.95 -86.28
CA ALA A 3 -10.73 43.74 -86.22
C ALA A 3 -10.10 43.55 -84.83
N ARG A 4 -9.67 42.33 -84.51
CA ARG A 4 -8.79 42.07 -83.36
C ARG A 4 -7.68 41.11 -83.78
N LEU A 5 -6.50 41.68 -84.04
CA LEU A 5 -5.25 40.94 -84.23
C LEU A 5 -4.80 40.38 -82.88
N TRP A 6 -4.23 39.18 -82.88
CA TRP A 6 -3.43 38.64 -81.77
C TRP A 6 -2.02 38.31 -82.27
N PRO A 7 -1.03 39.21 -82.06
CA PRO A 7 0.36 38.88 -82.31
C PRO A 7 0.89 38.01 -81.17
N GLY A 8 1.06 36.71 -81.42
CA GLY A 8 1.41 35.74 -80.37
C GLY A 8 1.95 34.40 -80.86
N ALA A 9 2.43 34.32 -82.10
CA ALA A 9 2.96 33.09 -82.68
C ALA A 9 4.33 32.72 -82.07
N ARG A 10 4.32 32.08 -80.90
CA ARG A 10 5.38 31.12 -80.56
C ARG A 10 5.23 29.95 -81.52
N SER A 11 6.17 29.79 -82.45
CA SER A 11 6.25 28.60 -83.29
C SER A 11 6.77 27.42 -82.45
N GLU A 12 5.87 26.82 -81.68
CA GLU A 12 6.13 25.54 -81.02
C GLU A 12 6.16 24.45 -82.08
N SER A 13 7.34 24.25 -82.67
CA SER A 13 7.60 23.19 -83.64
C SER A 13 7.43 21.84 -82.96
N ASP A 14 6.32 21.16 -83.26
CA ASP A 14 6.07 19.82 -82.76
C ASP A 14 6.79 18.76 -83.59
N TYR A 15 7.56 17.93 -82.89
CA TYR A 15 8.36 16.86 -83.46
C TYR A 15 7.64 15.53 -83.27
N PHE A 16 7.48 14.77 -84.35
CA PHE A 16 6.85 13.46 -84.34
C PHE A 16 7.80 12.39 -84.88
N LEU A 17 7.79 11.22 -84.27
CA LEU A 17 8.48 10.02 -84.75
C LEU A 17 7.45 8.90 -84.84
N ASN A 18 7.26 8.31 -86.02
CA ASN A 18 6.28 7.26 -86.27
C ASN A 18 4.86 7.57 -85.73
N GLY A 19 4.46 8.85 -85.75
CA GLY A 19 3.17 9.36 -85.28
C GLY A 19 3.10 9.76 -83.80
N THR A 20 4.07 9.39 -82.94
CA THR A 20 4.09 9.84 -81.54
C THR A 20 4.86 11.15 -81.39
N ARG A 21 4.39 12.05 -80.51
CA ARG A 21 5.04 13.34 -80.22
C ARG A 21 6.28 13.11 -79.36
N VAL A 22 7.46 13.49 -79.87
CA VAL A 22 8.77 13.27 -79.23
C VAL A 22 9.41 14.63 -78.93
N ARG A 23 10.20 14.73 -77.86
CA ARG A 23 10.93 15.97 -77.53
C ARG A 23 12.06 16.20 -78.54
N ARG A 24 12.25 17.44 -79.01
CA ARG A 24 13.30 17.83 -79.97
C ARG A 24 14.68 17.24 -79.62
N ARG A 25 15.08 17.29 -78.35
CA ARG A 25 16.36 16.76 -77.85
C ARG A 25 16.51 15.27 -78.12
N ASP A 26 15.45 14.50 -77.87
CA ASP A 26 15.52 13.03 -77.88
C ASP A 26 15.48 12.53 -79.35
N LEU A 27 14.74 13.21 -80.22
CA LEU A 27 14.80 13.01 -81.69
C LEU A 27 16.18 13.39 -82.27
N LEU A 28 16.78 14.51 -81.83
CA LEU A 28 18.15 14.88 -82.23
C LEU A 28 19.20 13.88 -81.72
N HIS A 29 19.05 13.36 -80.50
CA HIS A 29 19.94 12.32 -79.98
C HIS A 29 19.85 11.03 -80.82
N LEU A 30 18.65 10.64 -81.25
CA LEU A 30 18.45 9.51 -82.16
C LEU A 30 19.14 9.75 -83.53
N LEU A 31 18.89 10.89 -84.18
CA LEU A 31 19.53 11.24 -85.47
C LEU A 31 21.04 11.45 -85.38
N SER A 32 21.57 11.81 -84.20
CA SER A 32 23.03 11.89 -84.01
C SER A 32 23.73 10.53 -84.18
N SER A 33 23.02 9.41 -84.03
CA SER A 33 23.57 8.07 -84.28
C SER A 33 23.60 7.66 -85.76
N THR A 34 22.85 8.33 -86.64
CA THR A 34 22.83 8.07 -88.09
C THR A 34 23.71 9.04 -88.89
N GLY A 35 24.41 9.96 -88.22
CA GLY A 35 25.21 11.01 -88.84
C GLY A 35 24.42 12.20 -89.38
N LEU A 36 23.09 12.20 -89.23
CA LEU A 36 22.17 13.24 -89.73
C LEU A 36 21.88 14.30 -88.65
N THR A 37 22.93 14.93 -88.14
CA THR A 37 22.84 16.08 -87.22
C THR A 37 22.20 17.29 -87.92
N LEU A 38 21.71 18.26 -87.14
CA LEU A 38 21.16 19.51 -87.67
C LEU A 38 22.19 20.32 -88.49
N ASP A 39 23.47 20.20 -88.12
CA ASP A 39 24.62 20.84 -88.74
C ASP A 39 25.35 19.90 -89.73
N SER A 40 24.73 18.80 -90.15
CA SER A 40 25.38 17.76 -90.96
C SER A 40 25.46 18.10 -92.46
N TYR A 41 26.55 17.66 -93.10
CA TYR A 41 26.86 17.87 -94.52
C TYR A 41 25.87 17.21 -95.52
N ALA A 42 24.77 16.62 -95.04
CA ALA A 42 23.72 16.03 -95.87
C ALA A 42 22.87 17.08 -96.61
N ILE A 43 22.89 18.34 -96.15
CA ILE A 43 22.26 19.50 -96.80
C ILE A 43 23.30 20.62 -96.81
N ILE A 44 23.39 21.37 -97.92
CA ILE A 44 24.32 22.49 -98.09
C ILE A 44 23.50 23.69 -98.58
N ASP A 45 23.37 24.72 -97.75
CA ASP A 45 22.83 26.02 -98.18
C ASP A 45 23.88 26.79 -98.99
N GLN A 46 23.44 27.73 -99.81
CA GLN A 46 24.30 28.47 -100.74
C GLN A 46 25.35 29.37 -100.04
N ARG A 47 25.25 29.53 -98.71
CA ARG A 47 26.19 30.25 -97.85
C ARG A 47 27.19 29.34 -97.12
N ASP A 48 26.93 28.03 -97.03
CA ASP A 48 27.77 27.11 -96.24
C ASP A 48 29.14 26.87 -96.88
N ILE A 49 29.24 27.03 -98.20
CA ILE A 49 30.51 26.93 -98.92
C ILE A 49 31.47 28.07 -98.49
N GLU A 50 30.95 29.29 -98.26
CA GLU A 50 31.75 30.41 -97.78
C GLU A 50 32.16 30.22 -96.31
N SER A 51 31.24 29.73 -95.46
CA SER A 51 31.53 29.51 -94.04
C SER A 51 32.59 28.41 -93.83
N ILE A 52 32.55 27.33 -94.61
CA ILE A 52 33.56 26.25 -94.58
C ILE A 52 34.96 26.77 -95.02
N VAL A 53 35.05 27.72 -95.94
CA VAL A 53 36.34 28.31 -96.35
C VAL A 53 36.91 29.25 -95.28
N VAL A 54 36.06 30.06 -94.65
CA VAL A 54 36.46 31.09 -93.67
C VAL A 54 36.60 30.54 -92.24
N CYS A 55 36.06 29.34 -91.94
CA CYS A 55 36.01 28.78 -90.59
C CYS A 55 37.36 28.76 -89.85
N THR A 56 37.32 29.11 -88.56
CA THR A 56 38.47 29.10 -87.65
C THR A 56 38.99 27.67 -87.42
N PRO A 57 40.23 27.50 -86.93
CA PRO A 57 40.76 26.17 -86.59
C PRO A 57 39.98 25.40 -85.51
N ALA A 58 39.09 26.06 -84.76
CA ALA A 58 38.21 25.43 -83.78
C ALA A 58 36.94 24.87 -84.45
N GLU A 59 36.25 25.68 -85.26
CA GLU A 59 35.05 25.28 -86.01
C GLU A 59 35.40 24.19 -87.05
N ARG A 60 36.53 24.35 -87.75
CA ARG A 60 37.06 23.33 -88.68
C ARG A 60 37.30 21.99 -88.00
N ARG A 61 37.72 22.01 -86.73
CA ARG A 61 37.91 20.78 -85.94
C ARG A 61 36.57 20.14 -85.57
N GLN A 62 35.55 20.93 -85.24
CA GLN A 62 34.20 20.41 -84.98
C GLN A 62 33.62 19.71 -86.22
N LEU A 63 33.66 20.37 -87.38
CA LEU A 63 33.25 19.79 -88.67
C LEU A 63 33.97 18.48 -89.00
N LEU A 64 35.29 18.40 -88.78
CA LEU A 64 36.08 17.18 -88.99
C LEU A 64 35.76 16.07 -87.96
N GLU A 65 35.50 16.42 -86.70
CA GLU A 65 35.14 15.45 -85.64
C GLU A 65 33.70 14.92 -85.79
N GLU A 66 32.86 15.63 -86.54
CA GLU A 66 31.51 15.22 -86.92
C GLU A 66 31.51 14.34 -88.16
N ALA A 67 32.27 14.72 -89.20
CA ALA A 67 32.51 13.86 -90.36
C ALA A 67 33.16 12.52 -89.97
N ALA A 68 34.02 12.51 -88.94
CA ALA A 68 34.60 11.30 -88.36
C ALA A 68 33.70 10.59 -87.32
N GLN A 69 32.51 11.12 -87.01
CA GLN A 69 31.56 10.63 -85.99
C GLN A 69 32.10 10.54 -84.54
N VAL A 70 33.27 11.10 -84.27
CA VAL A 70 33.96 11.03 -82.96
C VAL A 70 33.30 11.96 -81.91
N ARG A 71 32.61 13.03 -82.33
CA ARG A 71 31.97 14.02 -81.43
C ARG A 71 31.11 13.37 -80.34
N GLY A 72 30.24 12.41 -80.68
CA GLY A 72 29.37 11.73 -79.72
C GLY A 72 30.10 10.87 -78.69
N VAL A 73 31.18 10.20 -79.09
CA VAL A 73 32.03 9.40 -78.18
C VAL A 73 32.79 10.30 -77.20
N LYS A 74 33.28 11.46 -77.67
CA LYS A 74 33.91 12.46 -76.80
C LYS A 74 32.92 13.04 -75.78
N THR A 75 31.70 13.39 -76.19
CA THR A 75 30.67 13.90 -75.26
C THR A 75 30.32 12.87 -74.19
N ARG A 76 30.06 11.61 -74.56
CA ARG A 76 29.80 10.53 -73.59
C ARG A 76 30.97 10.30 -72.63
N ARG A 77 32.21 10.39 -73.11
CA ARG A 77 33.41 10.32 -72.25
C ARG A 77 33.51 11.51 -71.29
N HIS A 78 33.11 12.71 -71.71
CA HIS A 78 33.11 13.90 -70.86
C HIS A 78 32.02 13.83 -69.78
N GLU A 79 30.79 13.46 -70.15
CA GLU A 79 29.69 13.22 -69.19
C GLU A 79 30.04 12.13 -68.17
N ALA A 80 30.63 11.02 -68.61
CA ALA A 80 31.09 9.97 -67.71
C ALA A 80 32.20 10.46 -66.76
N ALA A 81 33.14 11.28 -67.25
CA ALA A 81 34.18 11.88 -66.40
C ALA A 81 33.63 12.88 -65.39
N GLN A 82 32.61 13.67 -65.75
CA GLN A 82 31.89 14.55 -64.82
C GLN A 82 31.20 13.75 -63.71
N ARG A 83 30.40 12.74 -64.08
CA ARG A 83 29.69 11.88 -63.10
C ARG A 83 30.64 11.11 -62.18
N LEU A 84 31.81 10.68 -62.68
CA LEU A 84 32.85 10.07 -61.84
C LEU A 84 33.50 11.08 -60.88
N GLY A 85 33.64 12.34 -61.28
CA GLY A 85 34.08 13.44 -60.40
C GLY A 85 33.06 13.75 -59.30
N GLU A 86 31.78 13.84 -59.65
CA GLU A 86 30.66 14.01 -58.70
C GLU A 86 30.60 12.84 -57.72
N LEU A 87 30.74 11.59 -58.20
CA LEU A 87 30.80 10.40 -57.36
C LEU A 87 31.98 10.43 -56.40
N ALA A 88 33.17 10.85 -56.85
CA ALA A 88 34.35 10.98 -55.99
C ALA A 88 34.16 12.04 -54.88
N GLN A 89 33.53 13.18 -55.20
CA GLN A 89 33.19 14.21 -54.20
C GLN A 89 32.15 13.70 -53.19
N ASN A 90 31.13 12.99 -53.66
CA ASN A 90 30.11 12.38 -52.79
C ASN A 90 30.70 11.30 -51.87
N MET A 91 31.61 10.47 -52.37
CA MET A 91 32.33 9.47 -51.56
C MET A 91 33.19 10.15 -50.49
N LEU A 92 33.95 11.18 -50.83
CA LEU A 92 34.77 11.92 -49.86
C LEU A 92 33.90 12.52 -48.74
N ARG A 93 32.76 13.14 -49.09
CA ARG A 93 31.78 13.65 -48.13
C ARG A 93 31.15 12.55 -47.23
N LEU A 94 30.98 11.34 -47.74
CA LEU A 94 30.54 10.19 -46.94
C LEU A 94 31.64 9.71 -45.99
N GLU A 95 32.92 9.77 -46.39
CA GLU A 95 34.05 9.46 -45.51
C GLU A 95 34.20 10.51 -44.38
N ASP A 96 34.03 11.80 -44.69
CA ASP A 96 33.97 12.88 -43.71
C ASP A 96 32.84 12.65 -42.70
N LEU A 97 31.61 12.42 -43.18
CA LEU A 97 30.44 12.19 -42.32
C LEU A 97 30.59 10.94 -41.45
N ARG A 98 31.18 9.86 -41.99
CA ARG A 98 31.56 8.65 -41.24
C ARG A 98 32.55 9.01 -40.13
N SER A 99 33.56 9.84 -40.41
CA SER A 99 34.55 10.29 -39.42
C SER A 99 33.96 11.17 -38.32
N GLU A 100 32.92 11.96 -38.63
CA GLU A 100 32.20 12.80 -37.66
C GLU A 100 31.26 11.97 -36.76
N ILE A 101 30.62 10.94 -37.31
CA ILE A 101 29.67 10.09 -36.59
C ILE A 101 30.38 9.05 -35.70
N GLN A 102 31.52 8.47 -36.14
CA GLN A 102 32.24 7.45 -35.37
C GLN A 102 32.55 7.85 -33.91
N PRO A 103 33.14 9.02 -33.58
CA PRO A 103 33.41 9.38 -32.20
C PRO A 103 32.13 9.62 -31.38
N ARG A 104 31.05 10.11 -32.00
CA ARG A 104 29.74 10.22 -31.34
C ARG A 104 29.18 8.83 -30.98
N LEU A 105 29.37 7.85 -31.86
CA LEU A 105 28.96 6.47 -31.64
C LEU A 105 29.73 5.81 -30.48
N GLU A 106 31.04 6.05 -30.36
CA GLU A 106 31.82 5.54 -29.21
C GLU A 106 31.41 6.19 -27.87
N VAL A 107 31.13 7.49 -27.86
CA VAL A 107 30.59 8.19 -26.67
C VAL A 107 29.23 7.63 -26.28
N LEU A 108 28.32 7.41 -27.24
CA LEU A 108 27.02 6.80 -26.98
C LEU A 108 27.13 5.34 -26.48
N ARG A 109 28.10 4.56 -26.97
CA ARG A 109 28.39 3.21 -26.46
C ARG A 109 28.87 3.24 -25.01
N ALA A 110 29.77 4.17 -24.67
CA ALA A 110 30.25 4.34 -23.29
C ALA A 110 29.11 4.77 -22.35
N GLN A 111 28.25 5.69 -22.78
CA GLN A 111 27.05 6.11 -22.03
C GLN A 111 26.03 4.96 -21.87
N ALA A 112 25.83 4.14 -22.91
CA ALA A 112 24.95 2.98 -22.83
C ALA A 112 25.51 1.87 -21.90
N ALA A 113 26.84 1.72 -21.81
CA ALA A 113 27.48 0.80 -20.87
C ALA A 113 27.27 1.27 -19.42
N THR A 114 27.61 2.52 -19.09
CA THR A 114 27.45 3.04 -17.72
C THR A 114 25.99 3.14 -17.29
N ALA A 115 25.06 3.40 -18.21
CA ALA A 115 23.63 3.35 -17.94
C ALA A 115 23.13 1.93 -17.60
N ARG A 116 23.67 0.88 -18.24
CA ARG A 116 23.37 -0.52 -17.90
C ARG A 116 23.94 -0.91 -16.54
N GLU A 117 25.20 -0.56 -16.27
CA GLU A 117 25.84 -0.78 -14.97
C GLU A 117 25.06 -0.09 -13.83
N ALA A 118 24.60 1.15 -14.04
CA ALA A 118 23.76 1.87 -13.09
C ALA A 118 22.37 1.23 -12.90
N ALA A 119 21.75 0.72 -13.96
CA ALA A 119 20.48 0.01 -13.88
C ALA A 119 20.61 -1.32 -13.12
N GLU A 120 21.67 -2.09 -13.39
CA GLU A 120 21.99 -3.31 -12.63
C GLU A 120 22.28 -3.02 -11.15
N ALA A 121 23.08 -1.99 -10.87
CA ALA A 121 23.37 -1.57 -9.49
C ALA A 121 22.09 -1.14 -8.75
N SER A 122 21.18 -0.44 -9.43
CA SER A 122 19.89 -0.03 -8.87
C SER A 122 18.99 -1.24 -8.59
N ALA A 123 18.90 -2.19 -9.52
CA ALA A 123 18.13 -3.43 -9.32
C ALA A 123 18.67 -4.27 -8.15
N ARG A 124 20.00 -4.37 -8.01
CA ARG A 124 20.65 -5.04 -6.87
C ARG A 124 20.40 -4.30 -5.55
N LEU A 125 20.41 -2.96 -5.56
CA LEU A 125 20.12 -2.13 -4.39
C LEU A 125 18.67 -2.30 -3.93
N GLU A 126 17.69 -2.30 -4.83
CA GLU A 126 16.28 -2.52 -4.49
C GLU A 126 16.03 -3.94 -3.97
N ALA A 127 16.67 -4.96 -4.54
CA ALA A 127 16.61 -6.33 -4.01
C ALA A 127 17.20 -6.44 -2.59
N LEU A 128 18.33 -5.76 -2.31
CA LEU A 128 18.94 -5.69 -0.98
C LEU A 128 18.06 -4.93 0.02
N ARG A 129 17.47 -3.80 -0.38
CA ARG A 129 16.51 -3.02 0.44
C ARG A 129 15.29 -3.86 0.81
N GLY A 130 14.69 -4.55 -0.17
CA GLY A 130 13.56 -5.44 0.08
C GLY A 130 13.90 -6.59 1.03
N SER A 131 15.11 -7.15 0.92
CA SER A 131 15.61 -8.20 1.83
C SER A 131 15.77 -7.71 3.28
N ILE A 132 16.34 -6.52 3.47
CA ILE A 132 16.49 -5.88 4.79
C ILE A 132 15.12 -5.59 5.41
N LEU A 133 14.25 -4.91 4.67
CA LEU A 133 12.90 -4.55 5.11
C LEU A 133 12.05 -5.79 5.46
N TRP A 134 12.25 -6.90 4.75
CA TRP A 134 11.57 -8.17 5.05
C TRP A 134 12.01 -8.80 6.37
N GLU A 135 13.30 -8.79 6.69
CA GLU A 135 13.80 -9.33 7.96
C GLU A 135 13.46 -8.39 9.14
N GLU A 136 13.49 -7.07 8.93
CA GLU A 136 12.99 -6.08 9.91
C GLU A 136 11.49 -6.29 10.21
N TRP A 137 10.65 -6.39 9.16
CA TRP A 137 9.22 -6.69 9.29
C TRP A 137 8.98 -8.02 10.02
N ARG A 138 9.79 -9.05 9.70
CA ARG A 138 9.73 -10.36 10.33
C ARG A 138 10.08 -10.30 11.82
N GLU A 139 11.11 -9.56 12.22
CA GLU A 139 11.47 -9.37 13.62
C GLU A 139 10.39 -8.61 14.39
N VAL A 140 9.85 -7.53 13.82
CA VAL A 140 8.73 -6.77 14.41
C VAL A 140 7.48 -7.66 14.56
N ARG A 141 7.14 -8.45 13.53
CA ARG A 141 6.01 -9.39 13.57
C ARG A 141 6.20 -10.49 14.62
N ASP A 142 7.39 -11.08 14.70
CA ASP A 142 7.66 -12.20 15.60
C ASP A 142 7.87 -11.74 17.06
N SER A 143 8.32 -10.50 17.28
CA SER A 143 8.30 -9.85 18.60
C SER A 143 6.89 -9.44 19.04
N HIS A 144 6.08 -8.85 18.15
CA HIS A 144 4.66 -8.58 18.41
C HIS A 144 3.90 -9.88 18.76
N ARG A 145 4.13 -10.98 18.03
CA ARG A 145 3.51 -12.29 18.34
C ARG A 145 3.90 -12.84 19.71
N LYS A 146 5.13 -12.59 20.18
CA LYS A 146 5.58 -12.94 21.55
C LYS A 146 4.93 -12.04 22.60
N ALA A 147 4.82 -10.74 22.34
CA ALA A 147 4.16 -9.79 23.24
C ALA A 147 2.66 -10.11 23.40
N ALA A 148 1.96 -10.42 22.30
CA ALA A 148 0.55 -10.78 22.31
C ALA A 148 0.26 -12.07 23.11
N SER A 149 1.11 -13.11 22.99
CA SER A 149 0.93 -14.34 23.78
C SER A 149 1.28 -14.16 25.26
N GLN A 150 2.23 -13.26 25.58
CA GLN A 150 2.51 -12.84 26.96
C GLN A 150 1.34 -12.06 27.57
N ALA A 151 0.75 -11.11 26.82
CA ALA A 151 -0.43 -10.36 27.25
C ALA A 151 -1.61 -11.30 27.54
N GLN A 152 -1.96 -12.19 26.60
CA GLN A 152 -3.04 -13.18 26.79
C GLN A 152 -2.81 -14.09 28.02
N SER A 153 -1.55 -14.47 28.29
CA SER A 153 -1.18 -15.24 29.48
C SER A 153 -1.33 -14.43 30.78
N LEU A 154 -0.99 -13.13 30.76
CA LEU A 154 -1.18 -12.23 31.89
C LEU A 154 -2.65 -11.92 32.16
N ASP A 155 -3.47 -11.67 31.14
CA ASP A 155 -4.91 -11.44 31.28
C ASP A 155 -5.62 -12.66 31.87
N ARG A 156 -5.27 -13.86 31.40
CA ARG A 156 -5.76 -15.12 31.99
C ARG A 156 -5.41 -15.22 33.48
N ARG A 157 -4.14 -14.96 33.84
CA ARG A 157 -3.68 -14.96 35.24
C ARG A 157 -4.35 -13.87 36.08
N MET A 158 -4.68 -12.72 35.50
CA MET A 158 -5.47 -11.68 36.17
C MET A 158 -6.92 -12.12 36.41
N ALA A 159 -7.55 -12.82 35.46
CA ALA A 159 -8.90 -13.37 35.64
C ALA A 159 -8.91 -14.42 36.76
N GLU A 160 -7.99 -15.39 36.71
CA GLU A 160 -7.82 -16.43 37.73
C GLU A 160 -7.54 -15.81 39.12
N ALA A 161 -6.69 -14.78 39.22
CA ALA A 161 -6.42 -14.08 40.47
C ALA A 161 -7.61 -13.24 41.00
N ARG A 162 -8.40 -12.61 40.10
CA ARG A 162 -9.62 -11.87 40.48
C ARG A 162 -10.70 -12.80 41.00
N GLU A 163 -10.88 -13.97 40.39
CA GLU A 163 -11.82 -14.98 40.86
C GLU A 163 -11.41 -15.54 42.23
N ALA A 164 -10.14 -15.89 42.41
CA ALA A 164 -9.61 -16.33 43.70
C ALA A 164 -9.79 -15.27 44.80
N ALA A 165 -9.53 -13.98 44.51
CA ALA A 165 -9.78 -12.89 45.45
C ALA A 165 -11.28 -12.74 45.78
N ALA A 166 -12.16 -12.90 44.78
CA ALA A 166 -13.61 -12.85 44.99
C ALA A 166 -14.17 -14.06 45.75
N VAL A 167 -13.48 -15.22 45.75
CA VAL A 167 -13.77 -16.35 46.67
C VAL A 167 -13.33 -15.99 48.09
N ALA A 168 -12.07 -15.60 48.27
CA ALA A 168 -11.50 -15.29 49.59
C ALA A 168 -12.26 -14.16 50.32
N GLU A 169 -12.73 -13.12 49.61
CA GLU A 169 -13.56 -12.06 50.18
C GLU A 169 -14.94 -12.59 50.65
N ARG A 170 -15.57 -13.51 49.92
CA ARG A 170 -16.83 -14.15 50.34
C ARG A 170 -16.64 -14.99 51.59
N GLU A 171 -15.56 -15.78 51.65
CA GLU A 171 -15.20 -16.57 52.82
C GLU A 171 -14.92 -15.67 54.04
N PHE A 172 -14.18 -14.57 53.85
CA PHE A 172 -13.90 -13.59 54.90
C PHE A 172 -15.17 -12.94 55.45
N GLN A 173 -16.09 -12.47 54.60
CA GLN A 173 -17.34 -11.88 55.07
C GLN A 173 -18.26 -12.92 55.75
N SER A 174 -18.26 -14.19 55.31
CA SER A 174 -18.97 -15.28 55.99
C SER A 174 -18.42 -15.51 57.40
N GLY A 175 -17.10 -15.72 57.53
CA GLY A 175 -16.45 -15.91 58.82
C GLY A 175 -16.62 -14.71 59.76
N ARG A 176 -16.62 -13.49 59.22
CA ARG A 176 -16.93 -12.26 59.97
C ARG A 176 -18.37 -12.24 60.49
N ALA A 177 -19.35 -12.65 59.69
CA ALA A 177 -20.74 -12.75 60.10
C ALA A 177 -20.95 -13.84 61.17
N GLU A 178 -20.27 -14.98 61.05
CA GLU A 178 -20.28 -16.03 62.07
C GLU A 178 -19.69 -15.56 63.40
N VAL A 179 -18.55 -14.87 63.37
CA VAL A 179 -17.92 -14.28 64.56
C VAL A 179 -18.83 -13.25 65.21
N GLN A 180 -19.48 -12.38 64.45
CA GLN A 180 -20.45 -11.42 64.98
C GLN A 180 -21.64 -12.14 65.64
N ALA A 181 -22.26 -13.09 64.94
CA ALA A 181 -23.36 -13.89 65.48
C ALA A 181 -22.96 -14.73 66.71
N ALA A 182 -21.69 -15.11 66.86
CA ALA A 182 -21.17 -15.76 68.06
C ALA A 182 -20.98 -14.77 69.23
N GLN A 183 -20.52 -13.54 68.96
CA GLN A 183 -20.46 -12.46 69.96
C GLN A 183 -21.85 -12.08 70.46
N ASP A 184 -22.83 -11.94 69.57
CA ASP A 184 -24.21 -11.60 69.93
C ASP A 184 -24.87 -12.73 70.76
N ARG A 185 -24.65 -14.00 70.38
CA ARG A 185 -25.05 -15.18 71.18
C ARG A 185 -24.39 -15.18 72.57
N ARG A 186 -23.11 -14.78 72.69
CA ARG A 186 -22.41 -14.64 73.97
C ARG A 186 -23.00 -13.52 74.83
N LEU A 187 -23.25 -12.35 74.25
CA LEU A 187 -23.85 -11.21 74.95
C LEU A 187 -25.27 -11.52 75.43
N ALA A 188 -26.09 -12.20 74.63
CA ALA A 188 -27.42 -12.66 75.02
C ALA A 188 -27.35 -13.64 76.21
N ARG A 189 -26.42 -14.61 76.19
CA ARG A 189 -26.17 -15.52 77.33
C ARG A 189 -25.73 -14.78 78.60
N GLN A 190 -24.87 -13.77 78.47
CA GLN A 190 -24.43 -12.94 79.60
C GLN A 190 -25.57 -12.11 80.20
N ARG A 191 -26.43 -11.50 79.37
CA ARG A 191 -27.64 -10.79 79.83
C ARG A 191 -28.58 -11.73 80.58
N ARG A 192 -28.87 -12.92 80.01
CA ARG A 192 -29.75 -13.91 80.64
C ARG A 192 -29.19 -14.46 81.96
N LEU A 193 -27.87 -14.62 82.08
CA LEU A 193 -27.23 -14.96 83.35
C LEU A 193 -27.34 -13.82 84.39
N GLY A 194 -27.31 -12.56 83.96
CA GLY A 194 -27.60 -11.41 84.83
C GLY A 194 -29.04 -11.42 85.36
N GLU A 195 -30.01 -11.58 84.47
CA GLU A 195 -31.44 -11.71 84.81
C GLU A 195 -31.69 -12.84 85.81
N LEU A 196 -31.13 -14.03 85.55
CA LEU A 196 -31.30 -15.21 86.43
C LEU A 196 -30.63 -15.03 87.80
N ARG A 197 -29.50 -14.31 87.88
CA ARG A 197 -28.85 -13.98 89.16
C ARG A 197 -29.68 -12.98 89.98
N LEU A 198 -30.27 -11.97 89.34
CA LEU A 198 -31.16 -11.02 90.00
C LEU A 198 -32.43 -11.72 90.51
N TRP A 199 -33.03 -12.58 89.69
CA TRP A 199 -34.21 -13.37 90.08
C TRP A 199 -33.91 -14.35 91.23
N LEU A 200 -32.75 -15.03 91.19
CA LEU A 200 -32.32 -15.90 92.28
C LEU A 200 -32.13 -15.13 93.58
N SER A 201 -31.46 -13.96 93.55
CA SER A 201 -31.25 -13.12 94.73
C SER A 201 -32.56 -12.61 95.34
N ASP A 202 -33.52 -12.19 94.50
CA ASP A 202 -34.88 -11.83 94.94
C ASP A 202 -35.63 -13.01 95.57
N ALA A 203 -35.55 -14.20 94.96
CA ALA A 203 -36.16 -15.42 95.51
C ALA A 203 -35.51 -15.85 96.84
N GLU A 204 -34.18 -15.75 96.96
CA GLU A 204 -33.41 -16.02 98.18
C GLU A 204 -33.75 -15.02 99.29
N HIS A 205 -33.85 -13.72 98.98
CA HIS A 205 -34.25 -12.70 99.93
C HIS A 205 -35.69 -12.90 100.41
N LYS A 206 -36.63 -13.22 99.51
CA LYS A 206 -38.01 -13.60 99.86
C LYS A 206 -38.05 -14.84 100.75
N ARG A 207 -37.20 -15.85 100.50
CA ARG A 207 -37.06 -17.04 101.34
C ARG A 207 -36.51 -16.70 102.74
N GLN A 208 -35.50 -15.82 102.82
CA GLN A 208 -34.96 -15.32 104.09
C GLN A 208 -36.02 -14.57 104.90
N LEU A 209 -36.76 -13.64 104.28
CA LEU A 209 -37.82 -12.88 104.93
C LEU A 209 -38.97 -13.78 105.41
N ALA A 210 -39.34 -14.80 104.64
CA ALA A 210 -40.33 -15.79 105.05
C ALA A 210 -39.84 -16.66 106.22
N ALA A 211 -38.56 -17.06 106.23
CA ALA A 211 -37.97 -17.80 107.34
C ALA A 211 -37.90 -16.96 108.63
N ALA A 212 -37.43 -15.70 108.53
CA ALA A 212 -37.36 -14.78 109.66
C ALA A 212 -38.75 -14.45 110.23
N ARG A 213 -39.78 -14.35 109.39
CA ARG A 213 -41.19 -14.27 109.84
C ARG A 213 -41.60 -15.53 110.60
N ALA A 214 -41.40 -16.72 110.03
CA ALA A 214 -41.75 -17.98 110.70
C ALA A 214 -40.98 -18.20 112.02
N GLU A 215 -39.76 -17.68 112.15
CA GLU A 215 -39.00 -17.66 113.40
C GLU A 215 -39.56 -16.64 114.40
N ASN A 216 -39.96 -15.45 113.95
CA ASN A 216 -40.62 -14.45 114.78
C ASN A 216 -42.01 -14.94 115.26
N ASP A 217 -42.82 -15.52 114.38
CA ASP A 217 -44.12 -16.12 114.70
C ASP A 217 -43.97 -17.25 115.74
N ARG A 218 -42.92 -18.08 115.61
CA ARG A 218 -42.56 -19.10 116.62
C ARG A 218 -42.14 -18.46 117.94
N ALA A 219 -41.31 -17.42 117.90
CA ALA A 219 -40.83 -16.71 119.08
C ALA A 219 -41.99 -16.04 119.85
N ILE A 220 -42.91 -15.39 119.14
CA ILE A 220 -44.16 -14.87 119.68
C ILE A 220 -44.99 -16.02 120.25
N ALA A 221 -45.19 -17.12 119.52
CA ALA A 221 -45.94 -18.27 120.02
C ALA A 221 -45.28 -18.95 121.24
N THR A 222 -43.97 -18.86 121.43
CA THR A 222 -43.31 -19.28 122.69
C THR A 222 -43.44 -18.24 123.79
N ALA A 223 -43.32 -16.95 123.48
CA ALA A 223 -43.45 -15.86 124.44
C ALA A 223 -44.88 -15.74 124.99
N VAL A 224 -45.90 -15.90 124.14
CA VAL A 224 -47.32 -15.98 124.54
C VAL A 224 -47.53 -17.18 125.47
N ARG A 225 -47.05 -18.38 125.12
CA ARG A 225 -47.15 -19.56 126.02
C ARG A 225 -46.35 -19.38 127.32
N GLN A 226 -45.24 -18.65 127.30
CA GLN A 226 -44.48 -18.31 128.50
C GLN A 226 -45.20 -17.27 129.35
N GLU A 227 -45.87 -16.28 128.77
CA GLU A 227 -46.72 -15.33 129.50
C GLU A 227 -48.05 -15.96 129.94
N GLU A 228 -48.63 -16.93 129.22
CA GLU A 228 -49.78 -17.72 129.71
C GLU A 228 -49.36 -18.59 130.90
N ALA A 229 -48.20 -19.25 130.83
CA ALA A 229 -47.62 -19.98 131.95
C ALA A 229 -47.23 -19.05 133.10
N ALA A 230 -46.71 -17.86 132.82
CA ALA A 230 -46.35 -16.87 133.82
C ALA A 230 -47.58 -16.15 134.41
N ASN A 231 -48.68 -15.99 133.66
CA ASN A 231 -49.92 -15.40 134.18
C ASN A 231 -50.76 -16.44 134.93
N THR A 232 -50.77 -17.70 134.53
CA THR A 232 -51.33 -18.77 135.37
C THR A 232 -50.47 -18.99 136.63
N ALA A 233 -49.14 -18.91 136.54
CA ALA A 233 -48.26 -18.87 137.71
C ALA A 233 -48.47 -17.62 138.56
N ARG A 234 -48.60 -16.42 137.97
CA ARG A 234 -48.97 -15.18 138.68
C ARG A 234 -50.38 -15.24 139.23
N GLU A 235 -51.30 -16.03 138.70
CA GLU A 235 -52.63 -16.23 139.28
C GLU A 235 -52.58 -17.19 140.45
N THR A 236 -51.88 -18.33 140.35
CA THR A 236 -51.70 -19.23 141.50
C THR A 236 -50.86 -18.57 142.58
N ALA A 237 -49.86 -17.77 142.20
CA ALA A 237 -49.04 -16.95 143.07
C ALA A 237 -49.72 -15.65 143.51
N ALA A 238 -50.73 -15.10 142.82
CA ALA A 238 -51.56 -14.00 143.36
C ALA A 238 -52.66 -14.55 144.26
N ARG A 239 -53.08 -15.81 144.10
CA ARG A 239 -53.91 -16.51 145.07
C ARG A 239 -53.08 -16.96 146.29
N SER A 240 -51.81 -17.33 146.11
CA SER A 240 -50.88 -17.55 147.23
C SER A 240 -50.46 -16.24 147.87
N LEU A 241 -50.26 -15.15 147.11
CA LEU A 241 -49.92 -13.81 147.57
C LEU A 241 -51.14 -13.02 148.05
N GLN A 242 -52.38 -13.44 147.76
CA GLN A 242 -53.56 -12.98 148.49
C GLN A 242 -53.62 -13.66 149.86
N ARG A 243 -53.23 -14.94 149.96
CA ARG A 243 -53.05 -15.64 151.24
C ARG A 243 -51.79 -15.15 152.00
N GLN A 244 -50.74 -14.74 151.30
CA GLN A 244 -49.49 -14.26 151.88
C GLN A 244 -49.48 -12.76 152.10
N LEU A 245 -50.20 -11.89 151.37
CA LEU A 245 -50.35 -10.48 151.79
C LEU A 245 -51.22 -10.34 153.04
N VAL A 246 -52.09 -11.32 153.32
CA VAL A 246 -52.70 -11.51 154.64
C VAL A 246 -51.66 -11.89 155.73
N VAL A 247 -50.41 -12.20 155.36
CA VAL A 247 -49.29 -12.66 156.22
C VAL A 247 -47.99 -11.83 156.06
N GLU A 248 -47.89 -10.97 155.03
CA GLU A 248 -46.67 -10.26 154.59
C GLU A 248 -46.91 -8.75 154.38
N LEU A 249 -48.17 -8.28 154.39
CA LEU A 249 -48.45 -6.88 154.77
C LEU A 249 -47.98 -6.64 156.23
N GLU A 250 -47.85 -7.72 157.02
CA GLU A 250 -47.14 -7.80 158.30
C GLU A 250 -45.59 -7.75 158.21
N GLN A 251 -44.96 -8.12 157.08
CA GLN A 251 -43.53 -8.54 157.04
C GLN A 251 -42.58 -7.71 156.15
N ALA A 252 -42.85 -6.41 156.00
CA ALA A 252 -41.98 -5.40 155.38
C ALA A 252 -41.79 -5.53 153.84
N LYS A 253 -41.50 -4.49 153.04
CA LYS A 253 -40.66 -3.27 153.21
C LYS A 253 -39.13 -3.51 153.28
N ALA A 254 -38.50 -4.01 152.21
CA ALA A 254 -37.07 -3.77 151.97
C ALA A 254 -36.62 -3.92 150.48
N ALA A 255 -36.36 -2.78 149.82
CA ALA A 255 -35.34 -2.49 148.80
C ALA A 255 -35.22 -3.25 147.44
N LEU A 256 -34.95 -2.46 146.37
CA LEU A 256 -34.32 -2.85 145.09
C LEU A 256 -32.77 -2.75 145.24
N GLU A 257 -31.82 -2.72 144.27
CA GLU A 257 -31.60 -2.01 142.97
C GLU A 257 -30.17 -2.47 142.44
N ASP A 258 -29.58 -2.27 141.24
CA ASP A 258 -29.89 -1.58 139.95
C ASP A 258 -28.91 -2.04 138.79
N LEU A 259 -29.11 -1.54 137.55
CA LEU A 259 -28.27 -1.25 136.31
C LEU A 259 -26.70 -1.53 136.20
N PRO A 260 -25.87 -1.07 135.18
CA PRO A 260 -26.02 -0.65 133.73
C PRO A 260 -24.88 -1.05 132.66
N VAL A 261 -25.23 -1.13 131.34
CA VAL A 261 -24.68 -0.43 130.09
C VAL A 261 -23.24 -0.60 129.42
N SER A 262 -23.20 -0.77 128.06
CA SER A 262 -22.20 -0.36 126.98
C SER A 262 -20.83 -1.10 126.71
N PRO A 263 -20.01 -0.81 125.62
CA PRO A 263 -20.28 -0.64 124.14
C PRO A 263 -19.13 -1.12 123.12
N LEU A 264 -19.25 -0.79 121.81
CA LEU A 264 -18.21 -0.58 120.71
C LEU A 264 -17.76 -1.69 119.68
N MET A 265 -17.00 -1.27 118.63
CA MET A 265 -16.68 -1.87 117.27
C MET A 265 -15.22 -2.46 117.17
N PRO A 266 -14.47 -2.67 116.01
CA PRO A 266 -14.65 -2.49 114.52
C PRO A 266 -13.93 -3.54 113.55
N ALA A 267 -13.57 -3.11 112.31
CA ALA A 267 -12.54 -3.63 111.34
C ALA A 267 -12.89 -4.77 110.32
N ALA A 268 -12.26 -4.97 109.13
CA ALA A 268 -11.44 -4.14 108.17
C ALA A 268 -11.08 -4.95 106.84
N LEU A 269 -10.23 -4.37 105.95
CA LEU A 269 -9.33 -4.98 104.90
C LEU A 269 -9.59 -4.79 103.37
N ASP A 270 -8.54 -4.98 102.56
CA ASP A 270 -8.24 -4.37 101.24
C ASP A 270 -8.04 -5.34 100.03
N ALA A 271 -7.95 -4.83 98.78
CA ALA A 271 -6.99 -5.24 97.70
C ALA A 271 -7.22 -4.55 96.30
N SER A 272 -6.24 -4.70 95.38
CA SER A 272 -6.14 -4.12 94.00
C SER A 272 -5.39 -5.12 93.07
N PRO A 273 -5.04 -4.90 91.76
CA PRO A 273 -5.29 -3.80 90.81
C PRO A 273 -5.77 -4.26 89.39
N LEU A 274 -5.66 -3.38 88.36
CA LEU A 274 -6.07 -3.61 86.96
C LEU A 274 -5.09 -2.93 85.98
N GLN A 275 -4.57 -3.60 84.93
CA GLN A 275 -3.65 -2.92 83.98
C GLN A 275 -3.47 -3.41 82.53
N ASP A 276 -3.75 -4.66 82.13
CA ASP A 276 -3.23 -5.20 80.86
C ASP A 276 -3.93 -4.75 79.55
N ALA A 277 -5.18 -4.30 79.61
CA ALA A 277 -6.03 -4.06 78.43
C ALA A 277 -5.71 -2.78 77.61
N ARG A 278 -4.45 -2.32 77.58
CA ARG A 278 -4.05 -1.02 76.96
C ARG A 278 -2.99 -1.09 75.85
N ARG A 279 -2.35 -2.23 75.59
CA ARG A 279 -1.23 -2.31 74.62
C ARG A 279 -1.64 -2.64 73.19
N ASP A 280 -2.69 -3.45 73.00
CA ASP A 280 -3.02 -4.00 71.66
C ASP A 280 -3.66 -2.97 70.70
N ALA A 281 -4.25 -1.90 71.24
CA ALA A 281 -4.99 -0.90 70.46
C ALA A 281 -4.12 -0.04 69.52
N ASP A 282 -2.86 0.22 69.89
CA ASP A 282 -1.98 1.10 69.10
C ASP A 282 -1.24 0.38 67.97
N GLN A 283 -1.16 -0.96 68.00
CA GLN A 283 -0.52 -1.74 66.95
C GLN A 283 -1.36 -1.78 65.67
N ALA A 284 -2.69 -1.91 65.80
CA ALA A 284 -3.63 -1.90 64.67
C ALA A 284 -3.59 -0.58 63.87
N ARG A 285 -3.39 0.56 64.54
CA ARG A 285 -3.35 1.89 63.91
C ARG A 285 -2.17 2.08 62.95
N ARG A 286 -1.07 1.34 63.12
CA ARG A 286 0.13 1.47 62.28
C ARG A 286 0.02 0.71 60.96
N ALA A 287 -0.74 -0.40 60.92
CA ALA A 287 -0.93 -1.18 59.70
C ALA A 287 -1.74 -0.43 58.62
N ALA A 288 -2.75 0.34 59.03
CA ALA A 288 -3.61 1.10 58.10
C ALA A 288 -2.85 2.15 57.27
N ALA A 289 -1.79 2.75 57.82
CA ALA A 289 -0.99 3.76 57.13
C ALA A 289 -0.16 3.19 55.96
N ALA A 290 0.27 1.92 56.04
CA ALA A 290 1.07 1.29 55.00
C ALA A 290 0.27 1.03 53.71
N ALA A 291 -1.00 0.63 53.83
CA ALA A 291 -1.89 0.34 52.69
C ALA A 291 -2.27 1.60 51.89
N ALA A 292 -2.26 2.78 52.51
CA ALA A 292 -2.51 4.05 51.81
C ALA A 292 -1.36 4.41 50.84
N SER A 293 -0.12 4.04 51.17
CA SER A 293 1.07 4.34 50.37
C SER A 293 1.12 3.52 49.08
N THR A 294 0.81 2.23 49.14
CA THR A 294 0.84 1.34 47.97
C THR A 294 -0.24 1.68 46.93
N LEU A 295 -1.39 2.20 47.37
CA LEU A 295 -2.46 2.67 46.47
C LEU A 295 -2.03 3.87 45.60
N ALA A 296 -1.17 4.76 46.14
CA ALA A 296 -0.67 5.91 45.39
C ALA A 296 0.25 5.48 44.22
N GLY A 297 1.15 4.52 44.46
CA GLY A 297 2.06 4.00 43.43
C GLY A 297 1.38 3.24 42.28
N GLN A 298 0.18 2.69 42.51
CA GLN A 298 -0.63 2.06 41.46
C GLN A 298 -1.26 3.10 40.51
N ARG A 299 -1.64 4.28 41.01
CA ARG A 299 -2.28 5.33 40.18
C ARG A 299 -1.31 5.94 39.16
N THR A 300 -0.11 6.32 39.61
CA THR A 300 0.93 6.84 38.72
C THR A 300 1.41 5.80 37.69
N ARG A 301 1.37 4.50 38.05
CA ARG A 301 1.67 3.41 37.09
C ARG A 301 0.61 3.25 36.01
N ARG A 302 -0.67 3.49 36.31
CA ARG A 302 -1.76 3.50 35.32
C ARG A 302 -1.61 4.67 34.36
N GLU A 303 -1.41 5.88 34.86
CA GLU A 303 -1.24 7.10 34.05
C GLU A 303 -0.04 6.99 33.07
N PHE A 304 1.06 6.36 33.51
CA PHE A 304 2.18 6.05 32.61
C PHE A 304 1.82 5.08 31.48
N LEU A 305 0.93 4.10 31.72
CA LEU A 305 0.52 3.13 30.70
C LEU A 305 -0.50 3.71 29.72
N GLU A 306 -1.37 4.61 30.18
CA GLU A 306 -2.28 5.39 29.32
C GLU A 306 -1.46 6.25 28.34
N GLN A 307 -0.44 6.98 28.82
CA GLN A 307 0.51 7.72 27.96
C GLN A 307 1.38 6.84 27.03
N GLN A 308 1.43 5.52 27.23
CA GLN A 308 2.09 4.60 26.30
C GLN A 308 1.14 4.14 25.19
N LEU A 309 -0.16 3.99 25.48
CA LEU A 309 -1.19 3.66 24.49
C LEU A 309 -1.38 4.80 23.48
N ASP A 310 -1.50 6.04 23.96
CA ASP A 310 -1.62 7.26 23.13
C ASP A 310 -0.48 7.41 22.10
N ARG A 311 0.68 6.79 22.35
CA ARG A 311 1.85 6.79 21.45
C ARG A 311 1.84 5.68 20.41
N VAL A 312 1.07 4.62 20.61
CA VAL A 312 1.01 3.45 19.71
C VAL A 312 -0.17 3.56 18.74
N GLU A 313 -1.26 4.21 19.14
CA GLU A 313 -2.42 4.46 18.28
C GLU A 313 -2.09 5.13 16.92
N PRO A 314 -1.27 6.20 16.82
CA PRO A 314 -0.88 6.76 15.52
C PRO A 314 0.03 5.84 14.69
N LEU A 315 0.80 4.95 15.31
CA LEU A 315 1.59 3.95 14.59
C LEU A 315 0.70 2.84 14.00
N ALA A 316 -0.40 2.50 14.67
CA ALA A 316 -1.41 1.59 14.13
C ALA A 316 -2.16 2.21 12.94
N ALA A 317 -2.40 3.52 12.94
CA ALA A 317 -2.97 4.24 11.79
C ALA A 317 -2.01 4.22 10.58
N ALA A 318 -0.73 4.54 10.79
CA ALA A 318 0.29 4.50 9.73
C ALA A 318 0.47 3.11 9.11
N LEU A 319 0.32 2.03 9.90
CA LEU A 319 0.31 0.64 9.38
C LEU A 319 -0.87 0.37 8.42
N GLY A 320 -1.98 1.10 8.53
CA GLY A 320 -3.07 1.07 7.55
C GLY A 320 -2.67 1.72 6.23
N GLU A 321 -2.07 2.93 6.30
CA GLU A 321 -1.66 3.71 5.13
C GLU A 321 -0.59 2.99 4.26
N ILE A 322 0.28 2.19 4.88
CA ILE A 322 1.24 1.33 4.16
C ILE A 322 0.53 0.42 3.15
N SER A 323 -0.63 -0.16 3.49
CA SER A 323 -1.35 -1.06 2.57
C SER A 323 -1.92 -0.34 1.34
N SER A 324 -2.36 0.91 1.47
CA SER A 324 -2.74 1.75 0.33
C SER A 324 -1.52 2.12 -0.53
N ILE A 325 -0.39 2.47 0.09
CA ILE A 325 0.86 2.80 -0.62
C ILE A 325 1.40 1.57 -1.37
N GLU A 326 1.27 0.36 -0.82
CA GLU A 326 1.58 -0.89 -1.51
C GLU A 326 0.68 -1.11 -2.74
N THR A 327 -0.62 -0.79 -2.66
CA THR A 327 -1.51 -0.86 -3.85
C THR A 327 -1.18 0.21 -4.90
N GLU A 328 -0.97 1.47 -4.51
CA GLU A 328 -0.63 2.57 -5.43
C GLU A 328 0.71 2.31 -6.13
N THR A 329 1.73 1.81 -5.42
CA THR A 329 3.02 1.46 -6.02
C THR A 329 2.96 0.23 -6.91
N ALA A 330 2.07 -0.73 -6.63
CA ALA A 330 1.80 -1.86 -7.53
C ALA A 330 1.09 -1.40 -8.83
N GLU A 331 0.16 -0.46 -8.76
CA GLU A 331 -0.49 0.12 -9.94
C GLU A 331 0.47 0.98 -10.76
N ALA A 332 1.29 1.81 -10.10
CA ALA A 332 2.33 2.59 -10.77
C ALA A 332 3.37 1.71 -11.50
N ARG A 333 3.73 0.54 -10.94
CA ARG A 333 4.60 -0.44 -11.60
C ARG A 333 3.94 -1.02 -12.86
N ARG A 334 2.68 -1.43 -12.80
CA ARG A 334 1.93 -1.93 -13.98
C ARG A 334 1.79 -0.86 -15.07
N ALA A 335 1.60 0.41 -14.69
CA ALA A 335 1.56 1.52 -15.64
C ALA A 335 2.93 1.73 -16.32
N LEU A 336 4.03 1.60 -15.59
CA LEU A 336 5.39 1.66 -16.14
C LEU A 336 5.69 0.48 -17.08
N GLU A 337 5.32 -0.74 -16.71
CA GLU A 337 5.45 -1.94 -17.56
C GLU A 337 4.66 -1.78 -18.88
N SER A 338 3.42 -1.31 -18.79
CA SER A 338 2.57 -0.99 -19.95
C SER A 338 3.21 0.05 -20.87
N ALA A 339 3.73 1.15 -20.31
CA ALA A 339 4.44 2.19 -21.06
C ALA A 339 5.74 1.68 -21.71
N GLN A 340 6.46 0.77 -21.06
CA GLN A 340 7.64 0.12 -21.63
C GLN A 340 7.27 -0.80 -22.80
N SER A 341 6.22 -1.63 -22.66
CA SER A 341 5.74 -2.46 -23.78
C SER A 341 5.28 -1.61 -24.97
N ALA A 342 4.49 -0.55 -24.74
CA ALA A 342 4.07 0.37 -25.78
C ALA A 342 5.25 1.07 -26.47
N SER A 343 6.30 1.43 -25.71
CA SER A 343 7.54 1.97 -26.27
C SER A 343 8.27 0.96 -27.16
N THR A 344 8.33 -0.33 -26.77
CA THR A 344 8.91 -1.39 -27.62
C THR A 344 8.07 -1.68 -28.88
N GLU A 345 6.74 -1.61 -28.80
CA GLU A 345 5.88 -1.74 -29.98
C GLU A 345 6.01 -0.52 -30.91
N LEU A 346 6.11 0.71 -30.38
CA LEU A 346 6.37 1.90 -31.18
C LEU A 346 7.76 1.84 -31.86
N ALA A 347 8.79 1.36 -31.17
CA ALA A 347 10.11 1.16 -31.76
C ALA A 347 10.09 0.09 -32.87
N ARG A 348 9.31 -0.98 -32.69
CA ARG A 348 9.08 -2.01 -33.71
C ARG A 348 8.32 -1.45 -34.92
N LEU A 349 7.21 -0.75 -34.69
CA LEU A 349 6.39 -0.14 -35.74
C LEU A 349 7.16 0.95 -36.51
N ALA A 350 8.06 1.68 -35.84
CA ALA A 350 8.98 2.61 -36.49
C ALA A 350 10.00 1.87 -37.38
N ALA A 351 10.54 0.74 -36.95
CA ALA A 351 11.44 -0.09 -37.78
C ALA A 351 10.69 -0.80 -38.94
N GLU A 352 9.44 -1.20 -38.75
CA GLU A 352 8.57 -1.70 -39.83
C GLU A 352 8.21 -0.58 -40.83
N LEU A 353 7.99 0.65 -40.35
CA LEU A 353 7.80 1.83 -41.20
C LEU A 353 9.07 2.22 -41.96
N ASP A 354 10.25 2.21 -41.33
CA ASP A 354 11.54 2.50 -41.97
C ASP A 354 11.89 1.42 -43.01
N GLY A 355 11.62 0.14 -42.68
CA GLY A 355 11.67 -0.98 -43.63
C GLY A 355 10.74 -0.76 -44.83
N LEU A 356 9.47 -0.42 -44.60
CA LEU A 356 8.53 -0.08 -45.67
C LEU A 356 8.96 1.18 -46.45
N GLN A 357 9.54 2.19 -45.80
CA GLN A 357 10.03 3.41 -46.47
C GLN A 357 11.28 3.14 -47.31
N SER A 358 12.17 2.23 -46.91
CA SER A 358 13.26 1.76 -47.78
C SER A 358 12.71 1.05 -49.02
N LEU A 359 11.73 0.16 -48.86
CA LEU A 359 11.02 -0.49 -49.97
C LEU A 359 10.30 0.53 -50.87
N TYR A 360 9.70 1.58 -50.31
CA TYR A 360 9.10 2.68 -51.07
C TYR A 360 10.13 3.61 -51.73
N SER A 361 11.36 3.70 -51.22
CA SER A 361 12.42 4.49 -51.84
C SER A 361 12.89 3.88 -53.17
N ASP A 362 12.99 2.54 -53.22
CA ASP A 362 13.17 1.79 -54.47
C ASP A 362 11.86 1.70 -55.29
N ALA A 363 10.69 1.57 -54.63
CA ALA A 363 9.38 1.51 -55.28
C ALA A 363 8.76 2.90 -55.61
N THR A 364 9.60 3.90 -55.90
CA THR A 364 9.19 5.09 -56.69
C THR A 364 8.96 4.76 -58.18
N SER A 365 8.99 3.48 -58.52
CA SER A 365 8.65 2.87 -59.80
C SER A 365 7.69 1.69 -59.55
N GLY A 366 6.57 1.62 -60.30
CA GLY A 366 5.54 0.59 -60.18
C GLY A 366 5.98 -0.82 -60.61
N PRO A 367 5.08 -1.83 -60.58
CA PRO A 367 5.41 -3.20 -60.95
C PRO A 367 5.93 -3.28 -62.39
N ARG A 368 6.99 -4.06 -62.65
CA ARG A 368 7.57 -4.16 -63.98
C ARG A 368 6.79 -5.15 -64.84
N LEU A 369 6.87 -4.99 -66.16
CA LEU A 369 6.16 -5.86 -67.11
C LEU A 369 6.56 -7.33 -66.94
N GLY A 370 7.83 -7.60 -66.62
CA GLY A 370 8.33 -8.94 -66.30
C GLY A 370 7.73 -9.57 -65.04
N ASP A 371 7.27 -8.76 -64.07
CA ASP A 371 6.62 -9.24 -62.84
C ASP A 371 5.13 -9.59 -63.06
N VAL A 372 4.52 -8.98 -64.10
CA VAL A 372 3.08 -9.08 -64.40
C VAL A 372 2.79 -10.17 -65.45
N ILE A 373 3.72 -10.44 -66.38
CA ILE A 373 3.54 -11.46 -67.43
C ILE A 373 4.11 -12.81 -66.97
N GLN A 374 3.24 -13.81 -66.78
CA GLN A 374 3.63 -15.20 -66.59
C GLN A 374 3.74 -15.93 -67.95
N PRO A 375 4.94 -16.36 -68.40
CA PRO A 375 5.08 -17.21 -69.58
C PRO A 375 4.56 -18.63 -69.32
N GLU A 376 4.09 -19.31 -70.37
CA GLU A 376 3.90 -20.76 -70.33
C GLU A 376 5.27 -21.49 -70.33
N PRO A 377 5.41 -22.63 -69.64
CA PRO A 377 6.69 -23.34 -69.51
C PRO A 377 7.35 -23.68 -70.85
N GLY A 378 8.63 -23.32 -70.99
CA GLY A 378 9.42 -23.47 -72.20
C GLY A 378 9.44 -22.27 -73.16
N TYR A 379 8.57 -21.28 -72.95
CA TYR A 379 8.53 -20.04 -73.77
C TYR A 379 9.26 -18.85 -73.13
N GLU A 380 9.88 -19.02 -71.97
CA GLU A 380 10.48 -17.93 -71.18
C GLU A 380 11.60 -17.22 -71.95
N LYS A 381 12.44 -17.98 -72.67
CA LYS A 381 13.51 -17.43 -73.53
C LYS A 381 12.96 -16.68 -74.74
N ALA A 382 11.82 -17.10 -75.28
CA ALA A 382 11.17 -16.40 -76.39
C ALA A 382 10.53 -15.09 -75.90
N LEU A 383 9.84 -15.12 -74.76
CA LEU A 383 9.28 -13.92 -74.13
C LEU A 383 10.37 -12.90 -73.78
N ALA A 384 11.47 -13.32 -73.16
CA ALA A 384 12.59 -12.46 -72.83
C ALA A 384 13.25 -11.82 -74.07
N ALA A 385 13.39 -12.58 -75.17
CA ALA A 385 13.91 -12.07 -76.43
C ALA A 385 12.97 -11.09 -77.15
N VAL A 386 11.65 -11.24 -76.99
CA VAL A 386 10.64 -10.36 -77.60
C VAL A 386 10.43 -9.08 -76.78
N LEU A 387 10.41 -9.17 -75.45
CA LEU A 387 10.23 -7.99 -74.58
C LEU A 387 11.52 -7.18 -74.47
N GLY A 388 12.68 -7.83 -74.32
CA GLY A 388 13.97 -7.16 -74.18
C GLY A 388 13.94 -6.05 -73.12
N PRO A 389 14.33 -4.80 -73.44
CA PRO A 389 14.28 -3.67 -72.50
C PRO A 389 12.89 -3.33 -71.95
N LEU A 390 11.80 -3.80 -72.58
CA LEU A 390 10.44 -3.56 -72.11
C LEU A 390 10.05 -4.47 -70.93
N ALA A 391 10.83 -5.50 -70.60
CA ALA A 391 10.62 -6.29 -69.39
C ALA A 391 10.76 -5.44 -68.11
N ASP A 392 11.64 -4.42 -68.15
CA ASP A 392 11.85 -3.44 -67.07
C ASP A 392 10.91 -2.22 -67.14
N ALA A 393 10.02 -2.14 -68.14
CA ALA A 393 9.02 -1.07 -68.21
C ALA A 393 7.98 -1.22 -67.10
N LEU A 394 7.57 -0.10 -66.50
CA LEU A 394 6.58 -0.09 -65.42
C LEU A 394 5.17 -0.32 -65.99
N VAL A 395 4.29 -0.96 -65.23
CA VAL A 395 2.89 -1.17 -65.59
C VAL A 395 1.99 -0.31 -64.71
N ALA A 396 1.08 0.43 -65.36
CA ALA A 396 0.05 1.25 -64.72
C ALA A 396 -1.35 0.82 -65.20
N LEU A 397 -2.35 1.00 -64.34
CA LEU A 397 -3.72 0.53 -64.60
C LEU A 397 -4.50 1.42 -65.58
N ASP A 398 -4.13 2.70 -65.70
CA ASP A 398 -4.72 3.64 -66.67
C ASP A 398 -3.69 4.70 -67.10
N ALA A 399 -4.10 5.56 -68.05
CA ALA A 399 -3.28 6.66 -68.58
C ALA A 399 -2.89 7.71 -67.52
N LYS A 400 -3.58 7.77 -66.38
CA LYS A 400 -3.41 8.79 -65.35
C LYS A 400 -2.36 8.35 -64.33
N ALA A 401 -2.51 7.13 -63.81
CA ALA A 401 -1.49 6.45 -63.02
C ALA A 401 -0.17 6.31 -63.79
N ALA A 402 -0.22 6.14 -65.11
CA ALA A 402 0.98 6.10 -65.94
C ALA A 402 1.78 7.42 -65.94
N ILE A 403 1.09 8.56 -65.87
CA ILE A 403 1.72 9.89 -65.81
C ILE A 403 2.28 10.14 -64.41
N GLU A 404 1.57 9.72 -63.36
CA GLU A 404 2.02 9.85 -61.97
C GLU A 404 3.27 8.98 -61.71
N ALA A 405 3.28 7.72 -62.15
CA ALA A 405 4.43 6.81 -62.05
C ALA A 405 5.63 7.20 -62.95
N ALA A 406 5.39 7.98 -64.01
CA ALA A 406 6.47 8.58 -64.81
C ALA A 406 7.04 9.87 -64.17
N GLY A 407 6.29 10.51 -63.26
CA GLY A 407 6.68 11.76 -62.60
C GLY A 407 7.53 11.56 -61.33
N SER A 408 7.51 10.38 -60.73
CA SER A 408 8.33 10.03 -59.55
C SER A 408 9.78 9.68 -59.88
N SER A 409 10.10 9.39 -61.15
CA SER A 409 11.45 9.04 -61.61
C SER A 409 12.24 10.24 -62.09
N SER A 410 13.53 10.30 -61.74
CA SER A 410 14.48 11.31 -62.23
C SER A 410 15.11 10.96 -63.59
N GLY A 411 14.80 9.78 -64.15
CA GLY A 411 15.36 9.24 -65.39
C GLY A 411 14.38 9.13 -66.55
N GLN A 412 14.84 8.60 -67.70
CA GLN A 412 13.93 8.12 -68.74
C GLN A 412 13.35 6.78 -68.31
N THR A 413 12.05 6.77 -68.00
CA THR A 413 11.30 5.58 -67.56
C THR A 413 10.19 5.29 -68.55
N THR A 414 10.09 4.04 -69.00
CA THR A 414 8.99 3.56 -69.86
C THR A 414 7.86 3.07 -68.98
N VAL A 415 6.63 3.56 -69.23
CA VAL A 415 5.43 3.14 -68.51
C VAL A 415 4.37 2.69 -69.52
N LEU A 416 3.80 1.52 -69.28
CA LEU A 416 2.80 0.85 -70.11
C LEU A 416 1.46 0.82 -69.37
N TYR A 417 0.37 1.11 -70.08
CA TYR A 417 -0.99 1.07 -69.52
C TYR A 417 -2.00 0.58 -70.56
N PRO A 418 -3.11 -0.04 -70.15
CA PRO A 418 -4.16 -0.47 -71.07
C PRO A 418 -4.92 0.76 -71.62
N SER A 419 -4.93 0.91 -72.94
CA SER A 419 -5.79 1.89 -73.62
C SER A 419 -7.07 1.23 -74.11
N ALA A 420 -8.21 1.90 -73.93
CA ALA A 420 -9.49 1.38 -74.37
C ALA A 420 -9.70 1.61 -75.88
N ALA A 421 -9.99 0.52 -76.60
CA ALA A 421 -10.39 0.44 -78.00
C ALA A 421 -9.37 0.84 -79.09
N ALA A 422 -8.76 -0.19 -79.68
CA ALA A 422 -8.87 -0.42 -81.12
C ALA A 422 -9.11 -1.93 -81.34
N ASP A 423 -9.85 -2.31 -82.39
CA ASP A 423 -10.09 -3.73 -82.69
C ASP A 423 -8.78 -4.48 -82.93
N ALA A 424 -8.70 -5.71 -82.43
CA ALA A 424 -7.54 -6.58 -82.64
C ALA A 424 -7.47 -7.02 -84.11
N ALA A 425 -6.73 -6.25 -84.92
CA ALA A 425 -6.43 -6.58 -86.31
C ALA A 425 -5.89 -8.02 -86.43
N ALA A 426 -6.31 -8.73 -87.47
CA ALA A 426 -6.26 -10.20 -87.57
C ALA A 426 -4.85 -10.79 -87.85
N ALA A 427 -3.86 -10.37 -87.06
CA ALA A 427 -2.47 -10.86 -87.05
C ALA A 427 -1.99 -11.28 -85.65
N SER A 428 -2.89 -11.37 -84.65
CA SER A 428 -2.57 -11.94 -83.35
C SER A 428 -2.46 -13.47 -83.43
N LEU A 429 -1.33 -14.02 -83.00
CA LEU A 429 -1.09 -15.47 -82.92
C LEU A 429 -1.83 -16.17 -81.76
N VAL A 430 -2.69 -15.47 -81.03
CA VAL A 430 -3.53 -16.04 -79.96
C VAL A 430 -4.78 -16.69 -80.56
N THR A 431 -4.60 -17.81 -81.26
CA THR A 431 -5.72 -18.56 -81.86
C THR A 431 -6.50 -19.37 -80.84
N ARG A 432 -7.65 -18.81 -80.41
CA ARG A 432 -8.90 -19.50 -80.02
C ARG A 432 -8.78 -20.81 -79.21
N ARG A 433 -9.17 -20.75 -77.94
CA ARG A 433 -9.80 -21.93 -77.29
C ARG A 433 -11.07 -22.31 -78.05
N HIS A 434 -11.23 -23.59 -78.35
CA HIS A 434 -12.54 -24.24 -78.45
C HIS A 434 -12.88 -24.89 -77.09
N PRO A 435 -14.16 -25.19 -76.81
CA PRO A 435 -14.59 -25.79 -75.54
C PRO A 435 -14.16 -27.25 -75.38
#